data_AF-A0A835KWA6-F1
#
_entry.id   AF-A0A835KWA6-F1
#
_cell.length_a   1.000
_cell.length_b   1.000
_cell.length_c   1.000
_cell.angle_alpha   90.00
_cell.angle_beta   90.00
_cell.angle_gamma   90.00
#
_symmetry.space_group_name_H-M   'P 1'
#
loop_
_entity.id
_entity.type
_entity.pdbx_description
1 polymer ?
#
loop_
_entity_poly.entity_id
_entity_poly.type
_entity_poly.pdbx_seq_one_letter_code
_entity_poly.pdbx_strand_id
1 'polypeptide(L)'
;MVQGFVLAHHEILEQVPETFVVKQKKLASQVSLLSGGGSGHEPAHAGFVGSGMLQAAVCGQVFTSPTPDQILEGIKAVDQGQGVLLVVKNYSGDIMNFDMAKELAEMEDIKVGTVVVDDDIAVENSTYTQGKRGVAGTIFVHKILGAAARKGAGVEELVTLGEKVVANLKTIGVALTGATVPEVGKPGFVLADDEIEFGVGIHGEPGYKREKIKPSKEMAEELISKLKAGFHWETGKIDQNKDYLSELDTPIGDGDHGNNMSRGMDAVSESLASKKPETIQDIFKLTAMALISKVGGASGPLYGTAMMEMGKTSGTTSEALPILEAGIAGIEKRGNSKPGEKTMLDEWAPAIEAIKTGSLTQGNLDAAVEATKGLVATRGRASYVGERSIGHIDPGAMSKIGEGLSRLIKEVAKDVPITVAAGLDQGEIGTSFDKIMEAFEQNSAQTLLAFYDLGSAKMNLELAIDMTEKDVRLFDTALVESAYTTAALLQVETPIAVIEEQLTPLKVK
;
A
#
# COMPACT_ATOMS: atom_id res chain seq x y z
N MET A 1 40.61 5.54 -10.14
CA MET A 1 39.71 4.80 -9.23
C MET A 1 39.55 3.34 -9.64
N VAL A 2 38.95 3.05 -10.81
CA VAL A 2 38.67 1.67 -11.30
C VAL A 2 39.86 0.71 -11.14
N GLN A 3 41.04 1.09 -11.63
CA GLN A 3 42.25 0.26 -11.51
C GLN A 3 42.60 -0.09 -10.05
N GLY A 4 42.46 0.87 -9.12
CA GLY A 4 42.71 0.64 -7.70
C GLY A 4 41.66 -0.26 -7.06
N PHE A 5 40.39 -0.10 -7.44
CA PHE A 5 39.29 -0.95 -6.97
C PHE A 5 39.46 -2.40 -7.45
N VAL A 6 39.78 -2.59 -8.73
CA VAL A 6 40.07 -3.92 -9.29
C VAL A 6 41.31 -4.54 -8.65
N LEU A 7 42.37 -3.77 -8.39
CA LEU A 7 43.55 -4.27 -7.68
C LEU A 7 43.21 -4.76 -6.26
N ALA A 8 42.39 -4.01 -5.53
CA ALA A 8 41.95 -4.37 -4.18
C ALA A 8 41.08 -5.65 -4.16
N HIS A 9 40.34 -5.92 -5.24
CA HIS A 9 39.42 -7.07 -5.36
C HIS A 9 39.82 -8.04 -6.49
N HIS A 10 41.11 -8.10 -6.81
CA HIS A 10 41.63 -8.81 -7.99
C HIS A 10 41.34 -10.32 -7.98
N GLU A 11 41.00 -10.92 -6.85
CA GLU A 11 40.63 -12.33 -6.77
C GLU A 11 39.29 -12.63 -7.46
N ILE A 12 38.39 -11.64 -7.52
CA ILE A 12 37.01 -11.81 -7.98
C ILE A 12 36.60 -10.84 -9.10
N LEU A 13 37.28 -9.69 -9.24
CA LEU A 13 36.97 -8.67 -10.25
C LEU A 13 38.11 -8.48 -11.26
N GLU A 14 37.75 -8.07 -12.46
CA GLU A 14 38.66 -7.59 -13.49
C GLU A 14 38.08 -6.40 -14.26
N GLN A 15 38.95 -5.64 -14.90
CA GLN A 15 38.57 -4.55 -15.80
C GLN A 15 38.53 -5.08 -17.23
N VAL A 16 37.49 -4.76 -18.00
CA VAL A 16 37.49 -5.05 -19.44
C VAL A 16 38.53 -4.14 -20.11
N PRO A 17 39.46 -4.68 -20.92
CA PRO A 17 40.58 -3.91 -21.48
C PRO A 17 40.14 -2.62 -22.17
N GLU A 18 40.90 -1.53 -21.97
CA GLU A 18 40.66 -0.21 -22.60
C GLU A 18 39.31 0.46 -22.28
N THR A 19 38.54 -0.10 -21.35
CA THR A 19 37.26 0.47 -20.90
C THR A 19 37.30 0.82 -19.42
N PHE A 20 36.25 1.47 -18.91
CA PHE A 20 35.99 1.62 -17.48
C PHE A 20 34.97 0.61 -16.94
N VAL A 21 34.80 -0.53 -17.61
CA VAL A 21 33.90 -1.60 -17.17
C VAL A 21 34.61 -2.48 -16.13
N VAL A 22 33.99 -2.63 -14.96
CA VAL A 22 34.38 -3.57 -13.92
C VAL A 22 33.45 -4.78 -13.98
N LYS A 23 33.99 -5.99 -14.10
CA LYS A 23 33.20 -7.22 -14.17
C LYS A 23 33.71 -8.32 -13.26
N GLN A 24 32.86 -9.32 -13.01
CA GLN A 24 33.28 -10.55 -12.34
C GLN A 24 34.24 -11.35 -13.25
N LYS A 25 35.31 -11.90 -12.65
CA LYS A 25 36.24 -12.81 -13.34
C LYS A 25 35.59 -14.13 -13.77
N LYS A 26 34.66 -14.63 -12.95
CA LYS A 26 33.93 -15.87 -13.20
C LYS A 26 32.46 -15.54 -13.39
N LEU A 27 31.98 -15.68 -14.62
CA LEU A 27 30.58 -15.47 -14.97
C LEU A 27 29.81 -16.77 -14.79
N ALA A 28 28.62 -16.69 -14.20
CA ALA A 28 27.69 -17.81 -14.13
C ALA A 28 26.85 -17.88 -15.40
N SER A 29 26.45 -19.10 -15.81
CA SER A 29 25.51 -19.31 -16.91
C SER A 29 24.09 -18.98 -16.46
N GLN A 30 23.73 -17.70 -16.63
CA GLN A 30 22.43 -17.11 -16.29
C GLN A 30 22.30 -15.79 -17.06
N VAL A 31 21.12 -15.17 -17.05
CA VAL A 31 20.99 -13.78 -17.53
C VAL A 31 21.98 -12.89 -16.78
N SER A 32 22.74 -12.09 -17.52
CA SER A 32 23.73 -11.18 -16.94
C SER A 32 23.13 -9.83 -16.58
N LEU A 33 23.32 -9.40 -15.35
CA LEU A 33 22.92 -8.05 -14.93
C LEU A 33 24.09 -7.08 -15.11
N LEU A 34 23.82 -6.01 -15.83
CA LEU A 34 24.75 -4.90 -16.04
C LEU A 34 24.07 -3.59 -15.62
N SER A 35 24.80 -2.76 -14.89
CA SER A 35 24.37 -1.39 -14.57
C SER A 35 25.53 -0.42 -14.78
N GLY A 36 25.31 0.86 -14.54
CA GLY A 36 26.32 1.87 -14.73
C GLY A 36 25.77 3.29 -14.57
N GLY A 37 26.60 4.24 -14.95
CA GLY A 37 26.32 5.68 -14.85
C GLY A 37 27.57 6.47 -14.52
N GLY A 38 27.40 7.76 -14.29
CA GLY A 38 28.51 8.61 -13.85
C GLY A 38 29.13 8.16 -12.53
N SER A 39 30.46 8.30 -12.42
CA SER A 39 31.22 8.06 -11.19
C SER A 39 30.92 9.12 -10.12
N GLY A 40 31.35 8.91 -8.87
CA GLY A 40 31.09 9.81 -7.74
C GLY A 40 29.97 9.34 -6.82
N HIS A 41 29.41 8.15 -7.08
CA HIS A 41 28.37 7.51 -6.27
C HIS A 41 28.88 6.24 -5.58
N GLU A 42 30.20 6.09 -5.45
CA GLU A 42 30.80 4.89 -4.89
C GLU A 42 30.23 4.59 -3.48
N PRO A 43 29.83 3.33 -3.18
CA PRO A 43 30.18 2.11 -3.91
C PRO A 43 29.33 1.82 -5.16
N ALA A 44 28.30 2.60 -5.48
CA ALA A 44 27.52 2.39 -6.69
C ALA A 44 28.34 2.72 -7.96
N HIS A 45 28.44 1.86 -8.96
CA HIS A 45 27.86 0.50 -9.05
C HIS A 45 28.89 -0.63 -8.90
N ALA A 46 30.19 -0.33 -9.06
CA ALA A 46 31.26 -1.33 -9.06
C ALA A 46 31.34 -2.14 -7.76
N GLY A 47 30.97 -1.55 -6.61
CA GLY A 47 30.90 -2.25 -5.32
C GLY A 47 29.81 -3.32 -5.22
N PHE A 48 28.86 -3.33 -6.17
CA PHE A 48 27.78 -4.31 -6.25
C PHE A 48 27.99 -5.34 -7.37
N VAL A 49 29.17 -5.35 -7.99
CA VAL A 49 29.59 -6.41 -8.92
C VAL A 49 30.02 -7.63 -8.12
N GLY A 50 29.22 -8.70 -8.21
CA GLY A 50 29.44 -9.90 -7.42
C GLY A 50 28.29 -10.88 -7.52
N SER A 51 28.53 -12.09 -7.05
CA SER A 51 27.58 -13.18 -7.17
C SER A 51 26.22 -12.80 -6.52
N GLY A 52 25.15 -12.85 -7.30
CA GLY A 52 23.77 -12.61 -6.83
C GLY A 52 23.34 -11.15 -6.84
N MET A 53 24.15 -10.29 -7.47
CA MET A 53 23.86 -8.90 -7.83
C MET A 53 24.28 -8.67 -9.30
N LEU A 54 25.19 -7.74 -9.60
CA LEU A 54 25.63 -7.43 -10.96
C LEU A 54 26.76 -8.35 -11.44
N GLN A 55 26.78 -8.71 -12.73
CA GLN A 55 27.94 -9.30 -13.41
C GLN A 55 28.95 -8.24 -13.87
N ALA A 56 28.50 -7.03 -14.19
CA ALA A 56 29.38 -5.90 -14.50
C ALA A 56 28.75 -4.54 -14.14
N ALA A 57 29.62 -3.55 -13.98
CA ALA A 57 29.28 -2.15 -13.82
C ALA A 57 30.11 -1.29 -14.80
N VAL A 58 29.46 -0.37 -15.50
CA VAL A 58 30.10 0.55 -16.44
C VAL A 58 30.26 1.92 -15.77
N CYS A 59 31.51 2.33 -15.51
CA CYS A 59 31.81 3.58 -14.82
C CYS A 59 32.06 4.72 -15.82
N GLY A 60 31.17 5.72 -15.86
CA GLY A 60 31.37 6.96 -16.63
C GLY A 60 32.30 7.95 -15.90
N GLN A 61 32.48 9.15 -16.48
CA GLN A 61 33.16 10.25 -15.78
C GLN A 61 32.32 10.72 -14.57
N VAL A 62 32.89 11.57 -13.70
CA VAL A 62 32.18 12.04 -12.50
C VAL A 62 30.88 12.74 -12.91
N PHE A 63 29.75 12.24 -12.41
CA PHE A 63 28.39 12.69 -12.70
C PHE A 63 28.00 12.71 -14.19
N THR A 64 28.73 12.00 -15.05
CA THR A 64 28.47 11.93 -16.50
C THR A 64 28.29 10.48 -16.92
N SER A 65 27.16 10.20 -17.57
CA SER A 65 26.84 8.87 -18.11
C SER A 65 27.97 8.28 -18.96
N PRO A 66 28.26 6.96 -18.87
CA PRO A 66 29.21 6.31 -19.76
C PRO A 66 28.71 6.35 -21.21
N THR A 67 29.65 6.33 -22.15
CA THR A 67 29.32 6.37 -23.58
C THR A 67 28.76 5.02 -24.06
N PRO A 68 27.94 4.99 -25.13
CA PRO A 68 27.32 3.76 -25.62
C PRO A 68 28.33 2.65 -25.97
N ASP A 69 29.51 3.00 -26.48
CA ASP A 69 30.58 2.05 -26.79
C ASP A 69 31.11 1.33 -25.54
N GLN A 70 31.28 2.05 -24.42
CA GLN A 70 31.71 1.45 -23.16
C GLN A 70 30.64 0.50 -22.59
N ILE A 71 29.37 0.87 -22.74
CA ILE A 71 28.24 0.04 -22.30
C ILE A 71 28.14 -1.22 -23.16
N LEU A 72 28.27 -1.08 -24.49
CA LEU A 72 28.27 -2.18 -25.45
C LEU A 72 29.38 -3.18 -25.16
N GLU A 73 30.62 -2.72 -24.93
CA GLU A 73 31.73 -3.59 -24.54
C GLU A 73 31.45 -4.29 -23.20
N GLY A 74 30.77 -3.62 -22.28
CA GLY A 74 30.29 -4.23 -21.05
C GLY A 74 29.27 -5.35 -21.30
N ILE A 75 28.28 -5.12 -22.17
CA ILE A 75 27.25 -6.10 -22.57
C ILE A 75 27.93 -7.34 -23.15
N LYS A 76 28.80 -7.16 -24.14
CA LYS A 76 29.56 -8.25 -24.78
C LYS A 76 30.40 -9.03 -23.80
N ALA A 77 31.05 -8.34 -22.87
CA ALA A 77 31.96 -8.96 -21.92
C ALA A 77 31.26 -9.81 -20.84
N VAL A 78 29.93 -9.67 -20.69
CA VAL A 78 29.13 -10.44 -19.73
C VAL A 78 28.07 -11.33 -20.36
N ASP A 79 27.80 -11.24 -21.66
CA ASP A 79 26.87 -12.17 -22.30
C ASP A 79 27.42 -13.61 -22.23
N GLN A 80 26.57 -14.53 -21.75
CA GLN A 80 26.86 -15.96 -21.61
C GLN A 80 25.88 -16.80 -22.46
N GLY A 81 25.16 -16.17 -23.39
CA GLY A 81 24.17 -16.79 -24.27
C GLY A 81 22.76 -16.88 -23.67
N GLN A 82 22.54 -16.37 -22.45
CA GLN A 82 21.22 -16.25 -21.82
C GLN A 82 20.64 -14.83 -21.94
N GLY A 83 21.39 -13.88 -22.52
CA GLY A 83 21.03 -12.48 -22.62
C GLY A 83 21.50 -11.62 -21.44
N VAL A 84 21.29 -10.30 -21.56
CA VAL A 84 21.75 -9.29 -20.61
C VAL A 84 20.58 -8.40 -20.19
N LEU A 85 20.49 -8.09 -18.90
CA LEU A 85 19.55 -7.14 -18.34
C LEU A 85 20.29 -5.87 -17.92
N LEU A 86 19.91 -4.74 -18.51
CA LEU A 86 20.38 -3.41 -18.16
C LEU A 86 19.53 -2.85 -17.02
N VAL A 87 20.14 -2.50 -15.89
CA VAL A 87 19.47 -1.75 -14.81
C VAL A 87 19.95 -0.30 -14.88
N VAL A 88 19.06 0.62 -15.27
CA VAL A 88 19.41 2.00 -15.64
C VAL A 88 18.74 2.97 -14.68
N LYS A 89 19.48 3.93 -14.11
CA LYS A 89 18.89 5.00 -13.29
C LYS A 89 18.24 6.03 -14.21
N ASN A 90 17.08 6.57 -13.84
CA ASN A 90 16.38 7.52 -14.69
C ASN A 90 17.03 8.93 -14.70
N TYR A 91 18.03 9.09 -15.55
CA TYR A 91 18.62 10.37 -15.97
C TYR A 91 18.71 10.38 -17.49
N SER A 92 18.42 11.51 -18.13
CA SER A 92 18.32 11.59 -19.59
C SER A 92 19.56 11.06 -20.31
N GLY A 93 20.76 11.37 -19.79
CA GLY A 93 22.02 10.86 -20.35
C GLY A 93 22.18 9.35 -20.19
N ASP A 94 21.81 8.80 -19.03
CA ASP A 94 21.84 7.35 -18.77
C ASP A 94 20.84 6.62 -19.68
N ILE A 95 19.60 7.11 -19.79
CA ILE A 95 18.59 6.49 -20.65
C ILE A 95 19.07 6.47 -22.12
N MET A 96 19.47 7.63 -22.67
CA MET A 96 19.89 7.70 -24.09
C MET A 96 21.10 6.81 -24.38
N ASN A 97 22.11 6.80 -23.51
CA ASN A 97 23.33 6.03 -23.78
C ASN A 97 23.12 4.52 -23.63
N PHE A 98 22.35 4.08 -22.63
CA PHE A 98 22.05 2.66 -22.44
C PHE A 98 21.09 2.13 -23.50
N ASP A 99 20.13 2.94 -23.95
CA ASP A 99 19.21 2.55 -25.02
C ASP A 99 19.94 2.39 -26.36
N MET A 100 20.82 3.35 -26.70
CA MET A 100 21.71 3.23 -27.87
C MET A 100 22.61 1.98 -27.78
N ALA A 101 23.19 1.71 -26.61
CA ALA A 101 24.04 0.52 -26.43
C ALA A 101 23.24 -0.80 -26.54
N LYS A 102 21.98 -0.80 -26.08
CA LYS A 102 21.05 -1.91 -26.27
C LYS A 102 20.79 -2.15 -27.76
N GLU A 103 20.42 -1.11 -28.51
CA GLU A 103 20.18 -1.22 -29.97
C GLU A 103 21.41 -1.78 -30.69
N LEU A 104 22.60 -1.30 -30.35
CA LEU A 104 23.87 -1.79 -30.92
C LEU A 104 24.14 -3.26 -30.56
N ALA A 105 23.82 -3.69 -29.33
CA ALA A 105 23.98 -5.09 -28.91
C ALA A 105 22.98 -6.02 -29.60
N GLU A 106 21.73 -5.58 -29.79
CA GLU A 106 20.70 -6.32 -30.52
C GLU A 106 21.06 -6.49 -32.00
N MET A 107 21.76 -5.52 -32.61
CA MET A 107 22.34 -5.66 -33.95
C MET A 107 23.45 -6.73 -34.03
N GLU A 108 24.02 -7.12 -32.89
CA GLU A 108 24.99 -8.21 -32.77
C GLU A 108 24.36 -9.50 -32.22
N ASP A 109 23.03 -9.65 -32.38
CA ASP A 109 22.22 -10.81 -31.96
C ASP A 109 22.27 -11.10 -30.45
N ILE A 110 22.66 -10.12 -29.62
CA ILE A 110 22.61 -10.24 -28.16
C ILE A 110 21.21 -9.87 -27.68
N LYS A 111 20.55 -10.78 -26.96
CA LYS A 111 19.26 -10.51 -26.33
C LYS A 111 19.44 -9.58 -25.13
N VAL A 112 18.82 -8.39 -25.16
CA VAL A 112 18.97 -7.38 -24.10
C VAL A 112 17.60 -6.90 -23.59
N GLY A 113 17.42 -6.90 -22.27
CA GLY A 113 16.28 -6.28 -21.58
C GLY A 113 16.71 -5.05 -20.78
N THR A 114 15.77 -4.17 -20.46
CA THR A 114 16.04 -2.95 -19.68
C THR A 114 15.04 -2.79 -18.55
N VAL A 115 15.53 -2.42 -17.36
CA VAL A 115 14.72 -1.95 -16.23
C VAL A 115 15.20 -0.54 -15.87
N VAL A 116 14.31 0.43 -16.05
CA VAL A 116 14.56 1.82 -15.65
C VAL A 116 14.11 2.00 -14.20
N VAL A 117 14.95 2.62 -13.38
CA VAL A 117 14.68 2.89 -11.97
C VAL A 117 14.45 4.39 -11.76
N ASP A 118 13.26 4.74 -11.28
CA ASP A 118 12.78 6.11 -11.08
C ASP A 118 12.18 6.29 -9.66
N ASP A 119 12.90 5.78 -8.65
CA ASP A 119 12.42 5.65 -7.27
C ASP A 119 12.34 6.99 -6.48
N ASP A 120 12.93 8.07 -6.97
CA ASP A 120 12.94 9.35 -6.25
C ASP A 120 11.57 10.07 -6.28
N ILE A 121 10.97 10.28 -5.11
CA ILE A 121 9.67 10.95 -4.96
C ILE A 121 9.77 12.46 -4.68
N ALA A 122 10.97 13.03 -4.68
CA ALA A 122 11.15 14.45 -4.35
C ALA A 122 10.59 15.41 -5.40
N VAL A 123 10.71 15.07 -6.68
CA VAL A 123 10.31 15.92 -7.82
C VAL A 123 9.94 15.05 -9.01
N GLU A 124 8.89 15.45 -9.73
CA GLU A 124 8.43 14.76 -10.95
C GLU A 124 9.21 15.14 -12.21
N ASN A 125 9.89 16.29 -12.23
CA ASN A 125 10.78 16.69 -13.32
C ASN A 125 11.97 17.46 -12.73
N SER A 126 13.17 17.26 -13.27
CA SER A 126 14.39 17.96 -12.82
C SER A 126 15.26 18.41 -13.99
N THR A 127 16.35 19.13 -13.70
CA THR A 127 17.26 19.70 -14.71
C THR A 127 17.79 18.67 -15.71
N TYR A 128 17.95 17.41 -15.30
CA TYR A 128 18.55 16.34 -16.11
C TYR A 128 17.65 15.11 -16.29
N THR A 129 16.39 15.17 -15.86
CA THR A 129 15.47 14.02 -15.90
C THR A 129 14.06 14.46 -16.31
N GLN A 130 13.49 13.71 -17.26
CA GLN A 130 12.04 13.69 -17.50
C GLN A 130 11.42 12.60 -16.63
N GLY A 131 10.46 12.94 -15.79
CA GLY A 131 9.97 12.03 -14.75
C GLY A 131 10.84 12.03 -13.49
N LYS A 132 10.60 11.02 -12.64
CA LYS A 132 11.29 10.84 -11.35
C LYS A 132 12.73 10.37 -11.55
N ARG A 133 13.64 10.79 -10.67
CA ARG A 133 15.07 10.40 -10.73
C ARG A 133 15.27 8.97 -10.22
N GLY A 134 16.31 8.30 -10.72
CA GLY A 134 16.80 7.05 -10.14
C GLY A 134 17.88 7.29 -9.08
N VAL A 135 17.70 6.80 -7.86
CA VAL A 135 18.60 7.07 -6.72
C VAL A 135 18.91 5.77 -5.95
N ALA A 136 19.02 5.83 -4.62
CA ALA A 136 19.52 4.74 -3.79
C ALA A 136 18.70 3.44 -3.90
N GLY A 137 17.40 3.51 -4.23
CA GLY A 137 16.55 2.32 -4.37
C GLY A 137 17.02 1.36 -5.47
N THR A 138 17.79 1.86 -6.44
CA THR A 138 18.41 1.06 -7.52
C THR A 138 19.16 -0.16 -6.97
N ILE A 139 19.81 -0.08 -5.81
CA ILE A 139 20.57 -1.20 -5.24
C ILE A 139 19.68 -2.39 -4.86
N PHE A 140 18.41 -2.14 -4.51
CA PHE A 140 17.44 -3.20 -4.22
C PHE A 140 17.01 -3.91 -5.50
N VAL A 141 16.89 -3.17 -6.60
CA VAL A 141 16.65 -3.75 -7.94
C VAL A 141 17.81 -4.68 -8.32
N HIS A 142 19.05 -4.24 -8.12
CA HIS A 142 20.24 -5.08 -8.36
C HIS A 142 20.18 -6.39 -7.55
N LYS A 143 19.81 -6.28 -6.27
CA LYS A 143 19.81 -7.43 -5.34
C LYS A 143 18.69 -8.42 -5.62
N ILE A 144 17.49 -7.94 -5.96
CA ILE A 144 16.32 -8.79 -6.21
C ILE A 144 16.46 -9.46 -7.57
N LEU A 145 16.74 -8.70 -8.62
CA LEU A 145 16.88 -9.23 -9.97
C LEU A 145 18.11 -10.15 -10.09
N GLY A 146 19.23 -9.81 -9.44
CA GLY A 146 20.42 -10.68 -9.42
C GLY A 146 20.15 -12.02 -8.73
N ALA A 147 19.26 -12.05 -7.72
CA ALA A 147 18.83 -13.29 -7.09
C ALA A 147 17.88 -14.10 -7.97
N ALA A 148 16.96 -13.44 -8.69
CA ALA A 148 16.06 -14.09 -9.64
C ALA A 148 16.80 -14.68 -10.84
N ALA A 149 17.77 -13.95 -11.41
CA ALA A 149 18.61 -14.42 -12.50
C ALA A 149 19.40 -15.68 -12.09
N ARG A 150 19.92 -15.71 -10.86
CA ARG A 150 20.60 -16.91 -10.31
C ARG A 150 19.66 -18.12 -10.20
N LYS A 151 18.36 -17.91 -10.03
CA LYS A 151 17.35 -18.96 -10.02
C LYS A 151 16.93 -19.41 -11.43
N GLY A 152 17.51 -18.83 -12.48
CA GLY A 152 17.27 -19.19 -13.86
C GLY A 152 16.17 -18.39 -14.55
N ALA A 153 15.75 -17.24 -13.98
CA ALA A 153 14.78 -16.37 -14.62
C ALA A 153 15.31 -15.82 -15.95
N GLY A 154 14.47 -15.82 -16.99
CA GLY A 154 14.76 -15.27 -18.31
C GLY A 154 14.72 -13.74 -18.35
N VAL A 155 15.19 -13.15 -19.45
CA VAL A 155 15.26 -11.69 -19.62
C VAL A 155 13.89 -11.03 -19.43
N GLU A 156 12.84 -11.55 -20.07
CA GLU A 156 11.48 -11.00 -19.99
C GLU A 156 10.91 -11.11 -18.57
N GLU A 157 11.12 -12.25 -17.90
CA GLU A 157 10.67 -12.44 -16.52
C GLU A 157 11.36 -11.45 -15.57
N LEU A 158 12.63 -11.15 -15.81
CA LEU A 158 13.39 -10.17 -15.03
C LEU A 158 12.96 -8.73 -15.32
N VAL A 159 12.59 -8.39 -16.55
CA VAL A 159 12.00 -7.07 -16.88
C VAL A 159 10.68 -6.91 -16.13
N THR A 160 9.76 -7.86 -16.25
CA THR A 160 8.46 -7.81 -15.55
C THR A 160 8.62 -7.78 -14.03
N LEU A 161 9.56 -8.54 -13.47
CA LEU A 161 9.87 -8.47 -12.04
C LEU A 161 10.47 -7.11 -11.66
N GLY A 162 11.36 -6.58 -12.50
CA GLY A 162 11.99 -5.28 -12.30
C GLY A 162 10.99 -4.14 -12.24
N GLU A 163 10.06 -4.08 -13.19
CA GLU A 163 8.96 -3.11 -13.22
C GLU A 163 8.11 -3.17 -11.95
N LYS A 164 7.77 -4.39 -11.48
CA LYS A 164 7.04 -4.57 -10.21
C LYS A 164 7.84 -4.09 -9.01
N VAL A 165 9.15 -4.35 -8.98
CA VAL A 165 10.02 -3.88 -7.89
C VAL A 165 10.09 -2.35 -7.90
N VAL A 166 10.35 -1.74 -9.06
CA VAL A 166 10.47 -0.28 -9.22
C VAL A 166 9.18 0.42 -8.83
N ALA A 167 8.01 -0.09 -9.23
CA ALA A 167 6.72 0.46 -8.83
C ALA A 167 6.52 0.50 -7.30
N ASN A 168 7.17 -0.41 -6.57
CA ASN A 168 7.15 -0.54 -5.11
C ASN A 168 8.39 0.06 -4.42
N LEU A 169 9.22 0.84 -5.15
CA LEU A 169 10.36 1.55 -4.58
C LEU A 169 10.08 3.05 -4.55
N LYS A 170 10.29 3.67 -3.39
CA LYS A 170 10.20 5.11 -3.20
C LYS A 170 11.34 5.56 -2.29
N THR A 171 12.05 6.61 -2.70
CA THR A 171 13.21 7.16 -2.01
C THR A 171 13.11 8.68 -1.94
N ILE A 172 13.58 9.26 -0.85
CA ILE A 172 13.69 10.71 -0.68
C ILE A 172 14.95 11.05 0.11
N GLY A 173 15.65 12.11 -0.29
CA GLY A 173 16.89 12.55 0.32
C GLY A 173 16.81 13.95 0.94
N VAL A 174 17.85 14.33 1.69
CA VAL A 174 18.09 15.69 2.17
C VAL A 174 19.58 15.98 2.12
N ALA A 175 19.96 17.19 1.73
CA ALA A 175 21.35 17.64 1.69
C ALA A 175 21.60 18.75 2.72
N LEU A 176 22.73 18.63 3.41
CA LEU A 176 23.28 19.67 4.29
C LEU A 176 24.26 20.57 3.53
N THR A 177 24.92 20.05 2.51
CA THR A 177 25.91 20.74 1.68
C THR A 177 25.93 20.16 0.27
N GLY A 178 26.39 20.94 -0.70
CA GLY A 178 26.58 20.46 -2.07
C GLY A 178 27.91 19.74 -2.27
N ALA A 179 27.89 18.66 -3.06
CA ALA A 179 29.11 17.96 -3.46
C ALA A 179 30.00 18.85 -4.33
N THR A 180 31.32 18.66 -4.21
CA THR A 180 32.31 19.32 -5.07
C THR A 180 32.84 18.33 -6.09
N VAL A 181 32.54 18.56 -7.37
CA VAL A 181 33.11 17.76 -8.46
C VAL A 181 34.60 18.11 -8.59
N PRO A 182 35.53 17.14 -8.55
CA PRO A 182 36.97 17.41 -8.54
C PRO A 182 37.44 18.29 -9.71
N GLU A 183 36.88 18.10 -10.90
CA GLU A 183 37.23 18.87 -12.10
C GLU A 183 36.73 20.31 -12.05
N VAL A 184 35.59 20.56 -11.39
CA VAL A 184 34.98 21.89 -11.28
C VAL A 184 35.59 22.69 -10.12
N GLY A 185 36.07 22.03 -9.07
CA GLY A 185 36.78 22.64 -7.94
C GLY A 185 35.94 23.53 -7.02
N LYS A 186 34.62 23.60 -7.22
CA LYS A 186 33.65 24.31 -6.36
C LYS A 186 32.36 23.48 -6.16
N PRO A 187 31.60 23.72 -5.08
CA PRO A 187 30.34 23.02 -4.84
C PRO A 187 29.33 23.21 -5.97
N GLY A 188 28.56 22.17 -6.29
CA GLY A 188 27.49 22.22 -7.30
C GLY A 188 26.37 23.20 -6.93
N PHE A 189 26.14 23.41 -5.63
CA PHE A 189 25.27 24.44 -5.07
C PHE A 189 25.76 24.83 -3.67
N VAL A 190 25.30 25.98 -3.17
CA VAL A 190 25.67 26.52 -1.85
C VAL A 190 24.41 26.69 -1.00
N LEU A 191 24.50 26.27 0.26
CA LEU A 191 23.55 26.51 1.35
C LEU A 191 24.26 27.32 2.43
N ALA A 192 23.52 28.16 3.17
CA ALA A 192 24.08 28.77 4.38
C ALA A 192 24.37 27.72 5.46
N ASP A 193 25.22 28.06 6.44
CA ASP A 193 25.63 27.14 7.53
C ASP A 193 24.45 26.58 8.34
N ASP A 194 23.32 27.29 8.34
CA ASP A 194 22.09 26.93 9.03
C ASP A 194 20.97 26.53 8.08
N GLU A 195 21.27 26.18 6.82
CA GLU A 195 20.29 25.77 5.81
C GLU A 195 20.47 24.31 5.36
N ILE A 196 19.35 23.71 4.95
CA ILE A 196 19.26 22.37 4.38
C ILE A 196 18.37 22.41 3.12
N GLU A 197 18.51 21.43 2.24
CA GLU A 197 17.64 21.26 1.08
C GLU A 197 17.09 19.83 0.99
N PHE A 198 15.77 19.71 1.07
CA PHE A 198 15.05 18.43 0.91
C PHE A 198 14.89 18.08 -0.55
N GLY A 199 15.11 16.81 -0.87
CA GLY A 199 14.91 16.26 -2.20
C GLY A 199 16.01 16.60 -3.19
N VAL A 200 17.23 16.93 -2.74
CA VAL A 200 18.38 17.13 -3.63
C VAL A 200 18.70 15.83 -4.37
N GLY A 201 18.97 15.93 -5.67
CA GLY A 201 19.37 14.79 -6.49
C GLY A 201 20.84 14.40 -6.25
N ILE A 202 21.23 13.21 -6.68
CA ILE A 202 22.58 12.67 -6.40
C ILE A 202 23.69 13.42 -7.13
N HIS A 203 23.38 14.21 -8.17
CA HIS A 203 24.34 15.07 -8.87
C HIS A 203 24.25 16.55 -8.42
N GLY A 204 23.51 16.82 -7.34
CA GLY A 204 23.28 18.17 -6.83
C GLY A 204 22.16 18.93 -7.55
N GLU A 205 21.25 18.22 -8.22
CA GLU A 205 20.04 18.82 -8.77
C GLU A 205 19.18 19.44 -7.65
N PRO A 206 18.56 20.61 -7.88
CA PRO A 206 17.73 21.26 -6.87
C PRO A 206 16.67 20.35 -6.28
N GLY A 207 16.41 20.55 -4.99
CA GLY A 207 15.34 19.87 -4.28
C GLY A 207 14.01 20.63 -4.36
N TYR A 208 13.03 20.18 -3.58
CA TYR A 208 11.70 20.81 -3.55
C TYR A 208 11.57 21.87 -2.45
N LYS A 209 12.48 21.89 -1.46
CA LYS A 209 12.38 22.80 -0.31
C LYS A 209 13.73 23.08 0.34
N ARG A 210 14.09 24.36 0.42
CA ARG A 210 15.17 24.86 1.28
C ARG A 210 14.60 25.43 2.57
N GLU A 211 15.20 25.10 3.70
CA GLU A 211 14.80 25.66 5.00
C GLU A 211 15.96 25.67 6.00
N LYS A 212 15.74 26.25 7.17
CA LYS A 212 16.72 26.22 8.26
C LYS A 212 16.88 24.80 8.80
N ILE A 213 18.10 24.44 9.20
CA ILE A 213 18.39 23.16 9.83
C ILE A 213 17.56 22.98 11.10
N LYS A 214 16.97 21.80 11.24
CA LYS A 214 16.15 21.39 12.38
C LYS A 214 16.77 20.18 13.09
N PRO A 215 16.33 19.84 14.32
CA PRO A 215 16.66 18.57 14.93
C PRO A 215 16.40 17.39 13.97
N SER A 216 17.26 16.36 14.03
CA SER A 216 17.17 15.20 13.14
C SER A 216 15.81 14.52 13.14
N LYS A 217 15.11 14.54 14.27
CA LYS A 217 13.75 14.01 14.41
C LYS A 217 12.77 14.71 13.47
N GLU A 218 12.78 16.05 13.42
CA GLU A 218 11.86 16.81 12.57
C GLU A 218 12.17 16.64 11.08
N MET A 219 13.46 16.53 10.72
CA MET A 219 13.85 16.21 9.34
C MET A 219 13.37 14.80 8.94
N ALA A 220 13.48 13.82 9.84
CA ALA A 220 12.98 12.47 9.60
C ALA A 220 11.45 12.43 9.46
N GLU A 221 10.72 13.21 10.26
CA GLU A 221 9.26 13.34 10.15
C GLU A 221 8.81 13.87 8.78
N GLU A 222 9.51 14.87 8.23
CA GLU A 222 9.27 15.37 6.87
C GLU A 222 9.51 14.27 5.81
N LEU A 223 10.65 13.58 5.86
CA LEU A 223 10.98 12.50 4.91
C LEU A 223 9.96 11.35 4.98
N ILE A 224 9.62 10.91 6.19
CA ILE A 224 8.62 9.87 6.44
C ILE A 224 7.26 10.31 5.89
N SER A 225 6.83 11.55 6.15
CA SER A 225 5.55 12.08 5.64
C SER A 225 5.46 11.99 4.12
N LYS A 226 6.55 12.36 3.42
CA LYS A 226 6.63 12.22 1.96
C LYS A 226 6.59 10.77 1.50
N LEU A 227 7.32 9.87 2.17
CA LEU A 227 7.26 8.43 1.85
C LEU A 227 5.86 7.86 2.06
N LYS A 228 5.18 8.22 3.15
CA LYS A 228 3.79 7.82 3.40
C LYS A 228 2.87 8.24 2.25
N ALA A 229 2.99 9.50 1.81
CA ALA A 229 2.22 10.00 0.68
C ALA A 229 2.60 9.28 -0.64
N GLY A 230 3.89 9.10 -0.90
CA GLY A 230 4.41 8.50 -2.14
C GLY A 230 4.12 7.01 -2.28
N PHE A 231 3.98 6.29 -1.17
CA PHE A 231 3.50 4.90 -1.17
C PHE A 231 1.99 4.78 -1.20
N HIS A 232 1.26 5.91 -1.19
CA HIS A 232 -0.17 5.93 -0.92
C HIS A 232 -0.47 4.98 0.24
N TRP A 233 0.17 5.22 1.39
CA TRP A 233 -0.18 4.48 2.60
C TRP A 233 -1.67 4.72 2.88
N GLU A 234 -2.51 3.90 2.25
CA GLU A 234 -3.83 3.58 2.73
C GLU A 234 -3.57 3.08 4.14
N THR A 235 -4.18 3.73 5.12
CA THR A 235 -4.01 3.46 6.54
C THR A 235 -4.30 1.99 6.84
N GLY A 236 -3.25 1.18 6.75
CA GLY A 236 -3.22 -0.25 6.97
C GLY A 236 -1.79 -0.68 7.25
N LYS A 237 -1.54 -1.11 8.51
CA LYS A 237 -0.32 -1.78 9.02
C LYS A 237 0.81 -0.97 9.66
N ILE A 238 0.55 0.25 10.15
CA ILE A 238 1.03 0.69 11.48
C ILE A 238 -0.14 1.45 12.10
N ASP A 239 -0.43 1.14 13.35
CA ASP A 239 -1.67 1.34 14.09
C ASP A 239 -2.03 2.83 14.37
N GLN A 240 -2.05 3.69 13.33
CA GLN A 240 -2.39 5.11 13.44
C GLN A 240 -3.81 5.32 13.97
N ASN A 241 -4.74 4.40 13.68
CA ASN A 241 -6.07 4.42 14.29
C ASN A 241 -6.03 4.03 15.77
N LYS A 242 -5.18 3.09 16.18
CA LYS A 242 -4.99 2.77 17.59
C LYS A 242 -4.41 3.96 18.34
N ASP A 243 -3.36 4.56 17.82
CA ASP A 243 -2.70 5.72 18.45
C ASP A 243 -3.64 6.92 18.44
N TYR A 244 -4.35 7.19 17.34
CA TYR A 244 -5.35 8.26 17.27
C TYR A 244 -6.55 8.02 18.19
N LEU A 245 -7.10 6.80 18.26
CA LEU A 245 -8.18 6.47 19.19
C LEU A 245 -7.71 6.59 20.65
N SER A 246 -6.47 6.22 20.94
CA SER A 246 -5.85 6.43 22.25
C SER A 246 -5.58 7.92 22.53
N GLU A 247 -5.21 8.72 21.54
CA GLU A 247 -5.07 10.19 21.65
C GLU A 247 -6.41 10.86 21.92
N LEU A 248 -7.48 10.45 21.23
CA LEU A 248 -8.85 10.93 21.48
C LEU A 248 -9.37 10.53 22.86
N ASP A 249 -9.01 9.32 23.31
CA ASP A 249 -9.38 8.80 24.62
C ASP A 249 -8.54 9.42 25.75
N THR A 250 -7.31 9.87 25.51
CA THR A 250 -6.43 10.46 26.54
C THR A 250 -7.04 11.64 27.31
N PRO A 251 -7.68 12.66 26.67
CA PRO A 251 -8.20 13.82 27.39
C PRO A 251 -9.47 13.54 28.21
N ILE A 252 -10.24 12.49 27.88
CA ILE A 252 -11.57 12.24 28.48
C ILE A 252 -11.71 10.84 29.11
N GLY A 253 -10.83 9.90 28.81
CA GLY A 253 -10.79 8.53 29.32
C GLY A 253 -9.41 8.19 29.89
N ASP A 254 -8.91 6.98 29.61
CA ASP A 254 -7.62 6.50 30.10
C ASP A 254 -6.57 6.24 29.01
N GLY A 255 -6.87 6.64 27.77
CA GLY A 255 -5.96 6.58 26.64
C GLY A 255 -5.69 5.16 26.14
N ASP A 256 -6.52 4.19 26.53
CA ASP A 256 -6.30 2.78 26.23
C ASP A 256 -7.27 2.22 25.17
N HIS A 257 -8.29 3.00 24.78
CA HIS A 257 -9.36 2.54 23.87
C HIS A 257 -8.80 1.96 22.56
N GLY A 258 -7.87 2.67 21.91
CA GLY A 258 -7.22 2.19 20.70
C GLY A 258 -6.52 0.85 20.91
N ASN A 259 -5.65 0.76 21.93
CA ASN A 259 -4.93 -0.48 22.27
C ASN A 259 -5.88 -1.65 22.59
N ASN A 260 -7.00 -1.39 23.25
CA ASN A 260 -8.02 -2.38 23.56
C ASN A 260 -8.72 -2.90 22.29
N MET A 261 -9.09 -2.00 21.38
CA MET A 261 -9.74 -2.38 20.13
C MET A 261 -8.81 -3.15 19.20
N SER A 262 -7.54 -2.75 19.09
CA SER A 262 -6.51 -3.45 18.30
C SER A 262 -6.35 -4.91 18.78
N ARG A 263 -6.17 -5.12 20.10
CA ARG A 263 -6.11 -6.48 20.69
C ARG A 263 -7.38 -7.31 20.46
N GLY A 264 -8.54 -6.66 20.47
CA GLY A 264 -9.81 -7.31 20.17
C GLY A 264 -9.88 -7.84 18.75
N MET A 265 -9.54 -6.99 17.77
CA MET A 265 -9.63 -7.33 16.35
C MET A 265 -8.56 -8.34 15.91
N ASP A 266 -7.38 -8.32 16.52
CA ASP A 266 -6.37 -9.37 16.35
C ASP A 266 -6.93 -10.74 16.76
N ALA A 267 -7.62 -10.79 17.90
CA ALA A 267 -8.21 -12.03 18.39
C ALA A 267 -9.44 -12.49 17.58
N VAL A 268 -10.21 -11.55 17.01
CA VAL A 268 -11.27 -11.88 16.05
C VAL A 268 -10.65 -12.55 14.83
N SER A 269 -9.61 -11.95 14.25
CA SER A 269 -8.89 -12.50 13.10
C SER A 269 -8.37 -13.92 13.37
N GLU A 270 -7.71 -14.13 14.51
CA GLU A 270 -7.20 -15.44 14.92
C GLU A 270 -8.33 -16.47 15.13
N SER A 271 -9.43 -16.05 15.76
CA SER A 271 -10.59 -16.90 16.02
C SER A 271 -11.25 -17.37 14.73
N LEU A 272 -11.49 -16.46 13.78
CA LEU A 272 -12.10 -16.80 12.49
C LEU A 272 -11.21 -17.73 11.66
N ALA A 273 -9.91 -17.43 11.59
CA ALA A 273 -8.95 -18.26 10.85
C ALA A 273 -8.82 -19.68 11.43
N SER A 274 -8.80 -19.80 12.76
CA SER A 274 -8.63 -21.10 13.43
C SER A 274 -9.89 -21.94 13.49
N LYS A 275 -11.07 -21.31 13.57
CA LYS A 275 -12.36 -22.00 13.75
C LYS A 275 -13.11 -22.24 12.46
N LYS A 276 -12.77 -21.55 11.37
CA LYS A 276 -13.35 -21.72 10.03
C LYS A 276 -14.89 -21.74 10.07
N PRO A 277 -15.53 -20.62 10.44
CA PRO A 277 -16.99 -20.56 10.54
C PRO A 277 -17.66 -20.83 9.19
N GLU A 278 -18.79 -21.54 9.23
CA GLU A 278 -19.56 -21.91 8.03
C GLU A 278 -20.79 -21.02 7.83
N THR A 279 -21.26 -20.34 8.88
CA THR A 279 -22.46 -19.50 8.84
C THR A 279 -22.21 -18.08 9.37
N ILE A 280 -23.09 -17.16 8.99
CA ILE A 280 -23.10 -15.76 9.43
C ILE A 280 -23.25 -15.65 10.95
N GLN A 281 -24.11 -16.52 11.50
CA GLN A 281 -24.29 -16.66 12.93
C GLN A 281 -23.00 -17.12 13.63
N ASP A 282 -22.22 -18.01 13.02
CA ASP A 282 -20.92 -18.43 13.56
C ASP A 282 -19.91 -17.29 13.56
N ILE A 283 -19.87 -16.49 12.48
CA ILE A 283 -18.97 -15.34 12.40
C ILE A 283 -19.29 -14.32 13.51
N PHE A 284 -20.56 -13.95 13.66
CA PHE A 284 -20.99 -13.04 14.73
C PHE A 284 -20.69 -13.59 16.12
N LYS A 285 -20.93 -14.88 16.35
CA LYS A 285 -20.66 -15.55 17.62
C LYS A 285 -19.17 -15.58 17.95
N LEU A 286 -18.32 -15.95 16.99
CA LEU A 286 -16.86 -15.99 17.19
C LEU A 286 -16.29 -14.59 17.40
N THR A 287 -16.81 -13.60 16.67
CA THR A 287 -16.45 -12.19 16.84
C THR A 287 -16.84 -11.69 18.23
N ALA A 288 -18.08 -11.97 18.66
CA ALA A 288 -18.55 -11.63 20.00
C ALA A 288 -17.66 -12.23 21.08
N MET A 289 -17.34 -13.52 20.99
CA MET A 289 -16.51 -14.22 21.98
C MET A 289 -15.09 -13.64 22.05
N ALA A 290 -14.48 -13.33 20.90
CA ALA A 290 -13.15 -12.73 20.85
C ALA A 290 -13.13 -11.33 21.48
N LEU A 291 -14.10 -10.47 21.12
CA LEU A 291 -14.19 -9.12 21.68
C LEU A 291 -14.43 -9.13 23.19
N ILE A 292 -15.35 -9.97 23.69
CA ILE A 292 -15.62 -10.13 25.14
C ILE A 292 -14.36 -10.60 25.87
N SER A 293 -13.57 -11.48 25.26
CA SER A 293 -12.39 -12.06 25.90
C SER A 293 -11.17 -11.15 25.89
N LYS A 294 -11.03 -10.24 24.92
CA LYS A 294 -9.76 -9.57 24.63
C LYS A 294 -9.81 -8.05 24.65
N VAL A 295 -10.99 -7.45 24.52
CA VAL A 295 -11.18 -6.00 24.69
C VAL A 295 -11.46 -5.71 26.16
N GLY A 296 -10.60 -4.91 26.78
CA GLY A 296 -10.76 -4.49 28.17
C GLY A 296 -11.89 -3.47 28.37
N GLY A 297 -12.23 -3.22 29.65
CA GLY A 297 -13.21 -2.19 30.01
C GLY A 297 -14.65 -2.52 29.60
N ALA A 298 -15.47 -1.48 29.42
CA ALA A 298 -16.86 -1.62 29.00
C ALA A 298 -17.01 -1.97 27.52
N SER A 299 -16.04 -1.60 26.67
CA SER A 299 -16.09 -1.78 25.22
C SER A 299 -16.24 -3.24 24.80
N GLY A 300 -15.51 -4.17 25.43
CA GLY A 300 -15.59 -5.61 25.11
C GLY A 300 -16.99 -6.19 25.32
N PRO A 301 -17.60 -6.06 26.51
CA PRO A 301 -18.98 -6.46 26.75
C PRO A 301 -20.02 -5.77 25.85
N LEU A 302 -19.82 -4.50 25.49
CA LEU A 302 -20.76 -3.75 24.64
C LEU A 302 -20.72 -4.23 23.18
N TYR A 303 -19.56 -4.17 22.53
CA TYR A 303 -19.42 -4.67 21.15
C TYR A 303 -19.70 -6.17 21.07
N GLY A 304 -19.29 -6.95 22.06
CA GLY A 304 -19.61 -8.37 22.15
C GLY A 304 -21.10 -8.66 22.26
N THR A 305 -21.84 -7.83 23.00
CA THR A 305 -23.31 -7.95 23.07
C THR A 305 -23.93 -7.57 21.73
N ALA A 306 -23.46 -6.50 21.08
CA ALA A 306 -23.94 -6.11 19.76
C ALA A 306 -23.82 -7.28 18.77
N MET A 307 -22.63 -7.85 18.66
CA MET A 307 -22.35 -8.98 17.76
C MET A 307 -23.18 -10.23 18.11
N MET A 308 -23.40 -10.50 19.39
CA MET A 308 -24.23 -11.62 19.82
C MET A 308 -25.71 -11.44 19.48
N GLU A 309 -26.28 -10.24 19.63
CA GLU A 309 -27.67 -9.97 19.22
C GLU A 309 -27.80 -9.96 17.69
N MET A 310 -26.83 -9.39 16.97
CA MET A 310 -26.74 -9.47 15.51
C MET A 310 -26.74 -10.93 15.03
N GLY A 311 -25.91 -11.79 15.62
CA GLY A 311 -25.84 -13.22 15.28
C GLY A 311 -27.10 -14.03 15.61
N LYS A 312 -27.90 -13.60 16.59
CA LYS A 312 -29.22 -14.22 16.84
C LYS A 312 -30.21 -13.85 15.75
N THR A 313 -30.28 -12.56 15.42
CA THR A 313 -31.19 -12.04 14.39
C THR A 313 -30.83 -12.57 13.01
N SER A 314 -29.53 -12.68 12.69
CA SER A 314 -29.04 -13.25 11.43
C SER A 314 -29.42 -14.73 11.25
N GLY A 315 -29.80 -15.43 12.32
CA GLY A 315 -30.36 -16.78 12.24
C GLY A 315 -31.82 -16.83 11.75
N THR A 316 -32.48 -15.68 11.64
CA THR A 316 -33.91 -15.57 11.27
C THR A 316 -34.17 -14.70 10.04
N THR A 317 -33.22 -13.83 9.68
CA THR A 317 -33.29 -12.95 8.51
C THR A 317 -31.89 -12.67 8.01
N SER A 318 -31.76 -12.40 6.71
CA SER A 318 -30.53 -11.92 6.07
C SER A 318 -30.63 -10.43 5.67
N GLU A 319 -31.55 -9.69 6.29
CA GLU A 319 -31.69 -8.26 6.08
C GLU A 319 -30.77 -7.50 7.04
N ALA A 320 -29.91 -6.63 6.50
CA ALA A 320 -28.91 -5.91 7.28
C ALA A 320 -29.53 -4.99 8.36
N LEU A 321 -30.66 -4.34 8.04
CA LEU A 321 -31.26 -3.36 8.93
C LEU A 321 -31.77 -3.99 10.25
N PRO A 322 -32.61 -5.04 10.26
CA PRO A 322 -33.00 -5.74 11.49
C PRO A 322 -31.82 -6.27 12.31
N ILE A 323 -30.75 -6.73 11.64
CA ILE A 323 -29.54 -7.23 12.29
C ILE A 323 -28.83 -6.08 13.02
N LEU A 324 -28.59 -4.95 12.34
CA LEU A 324 -27.96 -3.77 12.93
C LEU A 324 -28.81 -3.16 14.07
N GLU A 325 -30.14 -3.13 13.91
CA GLU A 325 -31.07 -2.70 14.95
C GLU A 325 -31.01 -3.59 16.20
N ALA A 326 -30.85 -4.90 16.03
CA ALA A 326 -30.62 -5.81 17.16
C ALA A 326 -29.28 -5.53 17.85
N GLY A 327 -28.24 -5.21 17.09
CA GLY A 327 -26.93 -4.82 17.60
C GLY A 327 -27.00 -3.58 18.48
N ILE A 328 -27.58 -2.49 17.98
CA ILE A 328 -27.71 -1.23 18.74
C ILE A 328 -28.58 -1.40 19.98
N ALA A 329 -29.71 -2.12 19.87
CA ALA A 329 -30.57 -2.43 21.03
C ALA A 329 -29.83 -3.25 22.09
N GLY A 330 -28.94 -4.15 21.66
CA GLY A 330 -28.04 -4.90 22.54
C GLY A 330 -27.09 -3.99 23.32
N ILE A 331 -26.49 -3.00 22.66
CA ILE A 331 -25.60 -2.01 23.27
C ILE A 331 -26.39 -1.14 24.26
N GLU A 332 -27.53 -0.58 23.86
CA GLU A 332 -28.37 0.27 24.72
C GLU A 332 -28.78 -0.47 26.00
N LYS A 333 -29.22 -1.72 25.85
CA LYS A 333 -29.61 -2.57 26.98
C LYS A 333 -28.44 -2.90 27.90
N ARG A 334 -27.28 -3.27 27.35
CA ARG A 334 -26.09 -3.67 28.14
C ARG A 334 -25.41 -2.48 28.81
N GLY A 335 -25.29 -1.37 28.08
CA GLY A 335 -24.63 -0.15 28.53
C GLY A 335 -25.53 0.78 29.33
N ASN A 336 -26.84 0.52 29.36
CA ASN A 336 -27.86 1.43 29.88
C ASN A 336 -27.66 2.85 29.33
N SER A 337 -27.41 2.93 28.02
CA SER A 337 -27.01 4.14 27.31
C SER A 337 -27.95 4.43 26.14
N LYS A 338 -28.00 5.69 25.71
CA LYS A 338 -28.79 6.15 24.56
C LYS A 338 -27.96 7.07 23.67
N PRO A 339 -28.35 7.28 22.40
CA PRO A 339 -27.81 8.37 21.58
C PRO A 339 -27.95 9.72 22.32
N GLY A 340 -26.95 10.58 22.18
CA GLY A 340 -26.77 11.86 22.86
C GLY A 340 -25.90 11.80 24.11
N GLU A 341 -25.39 10.63 24.51
CA GLU A 341 -24.64 10.42 25.76
C GLU A 341 -23.10 10.39 25.61
N LYS A 342 -22.59 10.73 24.41
CA LYS A 342 -21.16 10.71 24.02
C LYS A 342 -20.56 9.31 24.11
N THR A 343 -21.04 8.42 23.25
CA THR A 343 -20.64 7.02 23.12
C THR A 343 -20.67 6.58 21.66
N MET A 344 -20.31 5.32 21.38
CA MET A 344 -20.48 4.71 20.05
C MET A 344 -21.90 4.83 19.48
N LEU A 345 -22.94 4.92 20.33
CA LEU A 345 -24.33 5.08 19.88
C LEU A 345 -24.56 6.37 19.09
N ASP A 346 -23.72 7.39 19.29
CA ASP A 346 -23.80 8.68 18.61
C ASP A 346 -23.34 8.62 17.15
N GLU A 347 -22.68 7.53 16.73
CA GLU A 347 -22.44 7.21 15.31
C GLU A 347 -23.37 6.09 14.83
N TRP A 348 -23.61 5.06 15.65
CA TRP A 348 -24.44 3.91 15.28
C TRP A 348 -25.88 4.30 14.96
N ALA A 349 -26.51 5.15 15.76
CA ALA A 349 -27.91 5.53 15.54
C ALA A 349 -28.10 6.37 14.27
N PRO A 350 -27.31 7.46 14.02
CA PRO A 350 -27.36 8.17 12.75
C PRO A 350 -27.06 7.27 11.53
N ALA A 351 -26.12 6.33 11.65
CA ALA A 351 -25.81 5.38 10.58
C ALA A 351 -27.01 4.48 10.24
N ILE A 352 -27.68 3.92 11.24
CA ILE A 352 -28.88 3.08 11.04
C ILE A 352 -30.03 3.89 10.41
N GLU A 353 -30.26 5.12 10.86
CA GLU A 353 -31.28 5.99 10.25
C GLU A 353 -30.93 6.37 8.80
N ALA A 354 -29.64 6.57 8.51
CA ALA A 354 -29.19 6.81 7.14
C ALA A 354 -29.39 5.58 6.25
N ILE A 355 -29.16 4.37 6.78
CA ILE A 355 -29.46 3.11 6.06
C ILE A 355 -30.96 2.98 5.78
N LYS A 356 -31.82 3.22 6.78
CA LYS A 356 -33.29 3.19 6.62
C LYS A 356 -33.79 4.10 5.51
N THR A 357 -33.14 5.25 5.35
CA THR A 357 -33.54 6.30 4.41
C THR A 357 -32.77 6.24 3.08
N GLY A 358 -31.83 5.30 2.92
CA GLY A 358 -30.98 5.20 1.72
C GLY A 358 -30.04 6.40 1.53
N SER A 359 -29.64 7.07 2.63
CA SER A 359 -28.86 8.30 2.62
C SER A 359 -27.45 8.14 3.22
N LEU A 360 -27.01 6.91 3.52
CA LEU A 360 -25.72 6.62 4.12
C LEU A 360 -24.56 7.12 3.24
N THR A 361 -23.71 7.98 3.79
CA THR A 361 -22.52 8.54 3.11
C THR A 361 -21.38 8.71 4.11
N GLN A 362 -20.14 8.72 3.64
CA GLN A 362 -19.00 9.02 4.51
C GLN A 362 -19.16 10.38 5.22
N GLY A 363 -19.66 11.39 4.51
CA GLY A 363 -19.87 12.73 5.06
C GLY A 363 -20.88 12.76 6.22
N ASN A 364 -21.92 11.91 6.21
CA ASN A 364 -22.89 11.89 7.30
C ASN A 364 -22.36 11.15 8.54
N LEU A 365 -21.50 10.15 8.36
CA LEU A 365 -20.82 9.44 9.44
C LEU A 365 -19.78 10.34 10.10
N ASP A 366 -18.97 11.03 9.30
CA ASP A 366 -17.99 12.00 9.80
C ASP A 366 -18.69 13.14 10.57
N ALA A 367 -19.82 13.62 10.05
CA ALA A 367 -20.63 14.62 10.76
C ALA A 367 -21.19 14.10 12.08
N ALA A 368 -21.64 12.83 12.14
CA ALA A 368 -22.12 12.21 13.37
C ALA A 368 -21.01 12.09 14.43
N VAL A 369 -19.80 11.66 14.01
CA VAL A 369 -18.62 11.60 14.88
C VAL A 369 -18.22 12.99 15.36
N GLU A 370 -18.14 13.98 14.46
CA GLU A 370 -17.78 15.36 14.80
C GLU A 370 -18.79 16.00 15.75
N ALA A 371 -20.08 15.70 15.60
CA ALA A 371 -21.13 16.19 16.50
C ALA A 371 -20.90 15.74 17.95
N THR A 372 -20.20 14.62 18.19
CA THR A 372 -19.87 14.18 19.55
C THR A 372 -19.02 15.19 20.31
N LYS A 373 -18.24 16.06 19.64
CA LYS A 373 -17.45 17.12 20.30
C LYS A 373 -18.31 18.02 21.18
N GLY A 374 -19.54 18.31 20.75
CA GLY A 374 -20.46 19.19 21.49
C GLY A 374 -21.16 18.53 22.67
N LEU A 375 -21.07 17.21 22.82
CA LEU A 375 -21.80 16.46 23.84
C LEU A 375 -21.04 16.40 25.17
N VAL A 376 -21.79 16.48 26.27
CA VAL A 376 -21.32 16.15 27.62
C VAL A 376 -21.47 14.65 27.81
N ALA A 377 -20.38 13.95 28.12
CA ALA A 377 -20.45 12.53 28.44
C ALA A 377 -21.23 12.26 29.73
N THR A 378 -22.19 11.35 29.66
CA THR A 378 -22.94 10.83 30.82
C THR A 378 -22.70 9.33 31.04
N ARG A 379 -21.88 8.70 30.19
CA ARG A 379 -21.52 7.27 30.25
C ARG A 379 -20.01 7.05 30.12
N GLY A 380 -19.57 5.85 30.46
CA GLY A 380 -18.18 5.43 30.38
C GLY A 380 -17.25 6.27 31.27
N ARG A 381 -15.94 6.17 31.02
CA ARG A 381 -14.92 6.95 31.73
C ARG A 381 -14.98 8.45 31.39
N ALA A 382 -15.42 8.77 30.18
CA ALA A 382 -15.72 10.15 29.75
C ALA A 382 -16.68 10.89 30.68
N SER A 383 -17.62 10.19 31.34
CA SER A 383 -18.52 10.80 32.32
C SER A 383 -17.81 11.38 33.55
N TYR A 384 -16.61 10.89 33.90
CA TYR A 384 -15.87 11.32 35.09
C TYR A 384 -15.34 12.76 34.96
N VAL A 385 -15.18 13.25 33.74
CA VAL A 385 -14.71 14.62 33.47
C VAL A 385 -15.85 15.61 33.24
N GLY A 386 -17.11 15.15 33.18
CA GLY A 386 -18.31 16.00 33.08
C GLY A 386 -18.23 16.98 31.90
N GLU A 387 -18.51 18.26 32.13
CA GLU A 387 -18.45 19.32 31.10
C GLU A 387 -17.09 19.45 30.41
N ARG A 388 -15.99 18.99 31.03
CA ARG A 388 -14.67 18.98 30.39
C ARG A 388 -14.56 17.99 29.23
N SER A 389 -15.55 17.13 29.03
CA SER A 389 -15.63 16.27 27.83
C SER A 389 -16.04 17.04 26.57
N ILE A 390 -16.57 18.26 26.70
CA ILE A 390 -16.89 19.13 25.56
C ILE A 390 -15.60 19.56 24.85
N GLY A 391 -15.64 19.54 23.52
CA GLY A 391 -14.50 19.85 22.65
C GLY A 391 -13.70 18.63 22.18
N HIS A 392 -13.98 17.44 22.74
CA HIS A 392 -13.30 16.19 22.40
C HIS A 392 -14.22 15.22 21.67
N ILE A 393 -13.74 14.53 20.63
CA ILE A 393 -14.49 13.48 19.92
C ILE A 393 -14.61 12.24 20.82
N ASP A 394 -15.73 11.53 20.76
CA ASP A 394 -15.85 10.22 21.39
C ASP A 394 -15.04 9.14 20.64
N PRO A 395 -14.09 8.45 21.29
CA PRO A 395 -13.31 7.40 20.62
C PRO A 395 -14.16 6.19 20.22
N GLY A 396 -15.28 5.91 20.91
CA GLY A 396 -16.24 4.86 20.53
C GLY A 396 -16.96 5.17 19.22
N ALA A 397 -17.41 6.41 19.04
CA ALA A 397 -18.02 6.89 17.80
C ALA A 397 -16.99 6.97 16.66
N MET A 398 -15.77 7.46 16.94
CA MET A 398 -14.67 7.49 15.96
C MET A 398 -14.22 6.07 15.53
N SER A 399 -14.57 5.03 16.30
CA SER A 399 -14.34 3.65 15.88
C SER A 399 -15.23 3.20 14.71
N LYS A 400 -16.18 4.06 14.25
CA LYS A 400 -16.95 4.04 13.00
C LYS A 400 -17.39 2.66 12.50
N ILE A 401 -18.66 2.26 12.69
CA ILE A 401 -19.14 1.03 12.03
C ILE A 401 -19.22 1.20 10.53
N GLY A 402 -19.58 2.38 10.03
CA GLY A 402 -19.92 2.55 8.63
C GLY A 402 -18.72 2.41 7.67
N GLU A 403 -17.54 2.90 8.07
CA GLU A 403 -16.26 2.54 7.40
C GLU A 403 -15.90 1.06 7.59
N GLY A 404 -16.49 0.47 8.62
CA GLY A 404 -16.36 -0.91 9.00
C GLY A 404 -16.82 -1.88 7.93
N LEU A 405 -17.67 -1.61 6.94
CA LEU A 405 -18.03 -2.72 6.03
C LEU A 405 -16.86 -3.17 5.14
N SER A 406 -16.31 -2.29 4.29
CA SER A 406 -15.17 -2.67 3.44
C SER A 406 -13.95 -3.04 4.29
N ARG A 407 -13.79 -2.41 5.46
CA ARG A 407 -12.71 -2.66 6.40
C ARG A 407 -12.87 -3.97 7.16
N LEU A 408 -14.06 -4.31 7.66
CA LEU A 408 -14.41 -5.57 8.34
C LEU A 408 -14.27 -6.73 7.35
N ILE A 409 -14.73 -6.57 6.11
CA ILE A 409 -14.51 -7.55 5.02
C ILE A 409 -13.00 -7.73 4.77
N LYS A 410 -12.23 -6.65 4.61
CA LYS A 410 -10.77 -6.72 4.42
C LYS A 410 -10.01 -7.28 5.63
N GLU A 411 -10.48 -7.03 6.86
CA GLU A 411 -9.86 -7.52 8.09
C GLU A 411 -10.11 -9.02 8.30
N VAL A 412 -11.28 -9.53 7.91
CA VAL A 412 -11.57 -10.97 7.94
C VAL A 412 -11.08 -11.73 6.72
N ALA A 413 -10.80 -11.04 5.61
CA ALA A 413 -10.39 -11.62 4.34
C ALA A 413 -9.16 -10.91 3.75
N LYS A 414 -8.01 -11.08 4.41
CA LYS A 414 -6.74 -10.41 4.11
C LYS A 414 -6.13 -10.80 2.76
N ASP A 415 -6.44 -12.00 2.27
CA ASP A 415 -5.90 -12.58 1.04
C ASP A 415 -6.93 -12.63 -0.10
N VAL A 416 -8.15 -12.13 0.14
CA VAL A 416 -9.22 -12.06 -0.86
C VAL A 416 -9.23 -10.66 -1.49
N PRO A 417 -9.00 -10.53 -2.81
CA PRO A 417 -9.07 -9.23 -3.49
C PRO A 417 -10.49 -8.63 -3.46
N ILE A 418 -10.64 -7.48 -2.82
CA ILE A 418 -11.93 -6.79 -2.67
C ILE A 418 -11.84 -5.40 -3.32
N THR A 419 -12.71 -5.15 -4.28
CA THR A 419 -12.89 -3.84 -4.93
C THR A 419 -14.31 -3.32 -4.69
N VAL A 420 -14.47 -1.99 -4.63
CA VAL A 420 -15.77 -1.34 -4.37
C VAL A 420 -16.03 -0.34 -5.47
N ALA A 421 -17.19 -0.44 -6.13
CA ALA A 421 -17.67 0.52 -7.11
C ALA A 421 -18.84 1.33 -6.54
N ALA A 422 -18.63 2.64 -6.36
CA ALA A 422 -19.65 3.56 -5.87
C ALA A 422 -19.43 4.96 -6.44
N GLY A 423 -20.52 5.73 -6.50
CA GLY A 423 -20.54 7.12 -6.96
C GLY A 423 -20.76 7.28 -8.47
N LEU A 424 -21.23 8.46 -8.85
CA LEU A 424 -21.15 9.01 -10.20
C LEU A 424 -19.94 9.96 -10.31
N ASP A 425 -19.68 10.51 -11.51
CA ASP A 425 -18.49 11.32 -11.84
C ASP A 425 -18.27 12.55 -10.93
N GLN A 426 -19.31 13.00 -10.22
CA GLN A 426 -19.28 14.14 -9.29
C GLN A 426 -19.54 13.78 -7.82
N GLY A 427 -19.39 12.50 -7.44
CA GLY A 427 -19.58 12.04 -6.06
C GLY A 427 -21.06 11.95 -5.63
N GLU A 428 -21.97 11.95 -6.60
CA GLU A 428 -23.41 11.80 -6.39
C GLU A 428 -23.81 10.35 -6.07
N ILE A 429 -25.00 10.17 -5.52
CA ILE A 429 -25.56 8.87 -5.14
C ILE A 429 -25.88 8.05 -6.40
N GLY A 430 -25.30 6.85 -6.47
CA GLY A 430 -25.43 5.92 -7.59
C GLY A 430 -24.11 5.18 -7.81
N THR A 431 -24.03 4.38 -8.87
CA THR A 431 -22.78 3.77 -9.31
C THR A 431 -22.73 3.85 -10.82
N SER A 432 -21.74 4.55 -11.40
CA SER A 432 -21.60 4.64 -12.87
C SER A 432 -21.02 3.36 -13.47
N PHE A 433 -21.29 3.12 -14.75
CA PHE A 433 -20.70 2.03 -15.51
C PHE A 433 -19.16 2.08 -15.47
N ASP A 434 -18.57 3.27 -15.67
CA ASP A 434 -17.12 3.44 -15.69
C ASP A 434 -16.48 3.09 -14.34
N LYS A 435 -17.15 3.41 -13.23
CA LYS A 435 -16.70 3.03 -11.88
C LYS A 435 -16.71 1.52 -11.64
N ILE A 436 -17.66 0.81 -12.25
CA ILE A 436 -17.73 -0.65 -12.18
C ILE A 436 -16.61 -1.28 -13.02
N MET A 437 -16.38 -0.77 -14.24
CA MET A 437 -15.30 -1.23 -15.10
C MET A 437 -13.93 -0.99 -14.47
N GLU A 438 -13.70 0.20 -13.90
CA GLU A 438 -12.48 0.51 -13.14
C GLU A 438 -12.29 -0.49 -11.97
N ALA A 439 -13.36 -0.81 -11.24
CA ALA A 439 -13.30 -1.79 -10.14
C ALA A 439 -13.04 -3.24 -10.62
N PHE A 440 -13.50 -3.62 -11.82
CA PHE A 440 -13.20 -4.91 -12.43
C PHE A 440 -11.73 -5.00 -12.86
N GLU A 441 -11.21 -3.95 -13.50
CA GLU A 441 -9.81 -3.87 -13.95
C GLU A 441 -8.82 -3.88 -12.77
N GLN A 442 -9.13 -3.14 -11.71
CA GLN A 442 -8.32 -3.09 -10.49
C GLN A 442 -8.30 -4.41 -9.72
N ASN A 443 -9.36 -5.22 -9.82
CA ASN A 443 -9.42 -6.50 -9.11
C ASN A 443 -8.60 -7.55 -9.84
N SER A 444 -7.57 -8.11 -9.20
CA SER A 444 -6.68 -9.08 -9.84
C SER A 444 -7.31 -10.45 -10.11
N ALA A 445 -8.49 -10.76 -9.55
CA ALA A 445 -9.13 -12.06 -9.72
C ALA A 445 -9.80 -12.21 -11.09
N GLN A 446 -9.77 -13.44 -11.64
CA GLN A 446 -10.44 -13.76 -12.90
C GLN A 446 -11.94 -14.07 -12.69
N THR A 447 -12.29 -14.64 -11.55
CA THR A 447 -13.68 -14.87 -11.14
C THR A 447 -14.04 -13.86 -10.06
N LEU A 448 -15.12 -13.09 -10.28
CA LEU A 448 -15.63 -12.07 -9.37
C LEU A 448 -17.00 -12.48 -8.84
N LEU A 449 -17.24 -12.33 -7.54
CA LEU A 449 -18.56 -12.45 -6.92
C LEU A 449 -19.05 -11.03 -6.65
N ALA A 450 -20.07 -10.59 -7.40
CA ALA A 450 -20.55 -9.22 -7.40
C ALA A 450 -21.86 -9.09 -6.60
N PHE A 451 -21.88 -8.11 -5.70
CA PHE A 451 -23.00 -7.79 -4.83
C PHE A 451 -23.39 -6.32 -5.06
N TYR A 452 -24.68 -5.98 -4.95
CA TYR A 452 -25.17 -4.61 -5.16
C TYR A 452 -26.29 -4.25 -4.18
N ASP A 453 -26.52 -2.94 -3.98
CA ASP A 453 -27.51 -2.42 -3.02
C ASP A 453 -28.78 -1.88 -3.67
N LEU A 454 -28.65 -1.21 -4.84
CA LEU A 454 -29.75 -0.51 -5.51
C LEU A 454 -30.00 -1.05 -6.92
N GLY A 455 -31.27 -1.01 -7.35
CA GLY A 455 -31.65 -1.44 -8.71
C GLY A 455 -31.01 -0.64 -9.85
N SER A 456 -30.61 0.62 -9.61
CA SER A 456 -29.84 1.41 -10.57
C SER A 456 -28.40 0.91 -10.74
N ALA A 457 -27.79 0.42 -9.66
CA ALA A 457 -26.46 -0.20 -9.71
C ALA A 457 -26.52 -1.55 -10.45
N LYS A 458 -27.61 -2.31 -10.30
CA LYS A 458 -27.83 -3.57 -11.02
C LYS A 458 -27.73 -3.40 -12.54
N MET A 459 -28.42 -2.40 -13.10
CA MET A 459 -28.45 -2.18 -14.55
C MET A 459 -27.06 -1.84 -15.13
N ASN A 460 -26.30 -0.98 -14.45
CA ASN A 460 -24.93 -0.65 -14.87
C ASN A 460 -23.96 -1.83 -14.68
N LEU A 461 -24.19 -2.64 -13.63
CA LEU A 461 -23.41 -3.85 -13.36
C LEU A 461 -23.67 -4.93 -14.41
N GLU A 462 -24.92 -5.18 -14.80
CA GLU A 462 -25.28 -6.11 -15.88
C GLU A 462 -24.61 -5.70 -17.22
N LEU A 463 -24.64 -4.40 -17.56
CA LEU A 463 -23.94 -3.88 -18.73
C LEU A 463 -22.41 -4.06 -18.65
N ALA A 464 -21.81 -3.83 -17.48
CA ALA A 464 -20.37 -4.04 -17.27
C ALA A 464 -19.97 -5.52 -17.37
N ILE A 465 -20.83 -6.43 -16.90
CA ILE A 465 -20.63 -7.88 -17.01
C ILE A 465 -20.56 -8.30 -18.48
N ASP A 466 -21.42 -7.75 -19.35
CA ASP A 466 -21.41 -8.05 -20.79
C ASP A 466 -20.15 -7.54 -21.52
N MET A 467 -19.40 -6.61 -20.92
CA MET A 467 -18.25 -5.93 -21.53
C MET A 467 -16.89 -6.37 -20.96
N THR A 468 -16.86 -7.15 -19.88
CA THR A 468 -15.62 -7.65 -19.27
C THR A 468 -15.26 -9.05 -19.74
N GLU A 469 -13.97 -9.38 -19.75
CA GLU A 469 -13.48 -10.74 -19.99
C GLU A 469 -13.45 -11.60 -18.70
N LYS A 470 -13.82 -11.02 -17.55
CA LYS A 470 -13.84 -11.71 -16.24
C LYS A 470 -15.12 -12.53 -16.07
N ASP A 471 -15.02 -13.64 -15.35
CA ASP A 471 -16.19 -14.45 -14.96
C ASP A 471 -16.87 -13.81 -13.74
N VAL A 472 -17.95 -13.06 -13.97
CA VAL A 472 -18.65 -12.35 -12.90
C VAL A 472 -19.95 -13.07 -12.51
N ARG A 473 -20.08 -13.41 -11.23
CA ARG A 473 -21.27 -14.01 -10.63
C ARG A 473 -22.05 -12.94 -9.88
N LEU A 474 -23.25 -12.63 -10.36
CA LEU A 474 -24.10 -11.60 -9.77
C LEU A 474 -25.04 -12.21 -8.72
N PHE A 475 -25.03 -11.67 -7.49
CA PHE A 475 -25.91 -12.10 -6.41
C PHE A 475 -26.95 -11.03 -6.07
N ASP A 476 -28.23 -11.40 -6.17
CA ASP A 476 -29.37 -10.56 -5.78
C ASP A 476 -29.70 -10.80 -4.30
N THR A 477 -28.79 -10.35 -3.43
CA THR A 477 -28.81 -10.59 -1.98
C THR A 477 -28.41 -9.31 -1.24
N ALA A 478 -28.67 -9.24 0.07
CA ALA A 478 -28.23 -8.10 0.87
C ALA A 478 -26.71 -7.87 0.76
N LEU A 479 -26.31 -6.72 0.19
CA LEU A 479 -24.92 -6.39 -0.16
C LEU A 479 -23.95 -6.63 0.99
N VAL A 480 -24.26 -6.03 2.15
CA VAL A 480 -23.39 -5.98 3.32
C VAL A 480 -23.09 -7.37 3.86
N GLU A 481 -24.14 -8.15 4.08
CA GLU A 481 -24.06 -9.46 4.71
C GLU A 481 -23.44 -10.50 3.77
N SER A 482 -23.83 -10.47 2.50
CA SER A 482 -23.38 -11.44 1.50
C SER A 482 -21.94 -11.20 1.09
N ALA A 483 -21.52 -9.93 0.94
CA ALA A 483 -20.12 -9.60 0.66
C ALA A 483 -19.19 -9.99 1.82
N TYR A 484 -19.62 -9.78 3.07
CA TYR A 484 -18.85 -10.16 4.25
C TYR A 484 -18.73 -11.68 4.42
N THR A 485 -19.83 -12.39 4.28
CA THR A 485 -19.86 -13.85 4.37
C THR A 485 -19.02 -14.49 3.29
N THR A 486 -19.17 -14.01 2.05
CA THR A 486 -18.38 -14.48 0.90
C THR A 486 -16.90 -14.30 1.11
N ALA A 487 -16.48 -13.11 1.54
CA ALA A 487 -15.06 -12.83 1.76
C ALA A 487 -14.47 -13.69 2.89
N ALA A 488 -15.20 -13.84 4.00
CA ALA A 488 -14.78 -14.71 5.10
C ALA A 488 -14.66 -16.18 4.68
N LEU A 489 -15.60 -16.68 3.89
CA LEU A 489 -15.58 -18.05 3.37
C LEU A 489 -14.45 -18.27 2.35
N LEU A 490 -14.21 -17.32 1.46
CA LEU A 490 -13.10 -17.37 0.50
C LEU A 490 -11.73 -17.33 1.20
N GLN A 491 -11.58 -16.54 2.27
CA GLN A 491 -10.34 -16.47 3.04
C GLN A 491 -9.93 -17.81 3.64
N VAL A 492 -10.91 -18.64 4.00
CA VAL A 492 -10.66 -19.99 4.52
C VAL A 492 -10.69 -21.07 3.42
N GLU A 493 -10.55 -20.64 2.16
CA GLU A 493 -10.49 -21.47 0.96
C GLU A 493 -11.76 -22.30 0.72
N THR A 494 -12.93 -21.79 1.14
CA THR A 494 -14.22 -22.44 0.84
C THR A 494 -14.46 -22.41 -0.67
N PRO A 495 -14.76 -23.56 -1.32
CA PRO A 495 -15.00 -23.59 -2.76
C PRO A 495 -16.15 -22.66 -3.18
N ILE A 496 -15.97 -21.93 -4.28
CA ILE A 496 -16.97 -21.00 -4.82
C ILE A 496 -18.34 -21.66 -5.00
N ALA A 497 -18.38 -22.91 -5.46
CA ALA A 497 -19.64 -23.65 -5.65
C ALA A 497 -20.45 -23.82 -4.35
N VAL A 498 -19.77 -23.94 -3.20
CA VAL A 498 -20.44 -24.04 -1.88
C VAL A 498 -20.99 -22.67 -1.47
N ILE A 499 -20.24 -21.60 -1.74
CA ILE A 499 -20.67 -20.23 -1.48
C ILE A 499 -21.89 -19.88 -2.35
N GLU A 500 -21.88 -20.28 -3.64
CA GLU A 500 -23.00 -20.11 -4.57
C GLU A 500 -24.28 -20.80 -4.07
N GLU A 501 -24.17 -22.04 -3.56
CA GLU A 501 -25.29 -22.79 -2.99
C GLU A 501 -25.88 -22.10 -1.75
N GLN A 502 -25.04 -21.45 -0.94
CA GLN A 502 -25.45 -20.78 0.29
C GLN A 502 -26.10 -19.40 0.06
N LEU A 503 -25.75 -18.70 -1.03
CA LEU A 503 -26.17 -17.31 -1.30
C LEU A 503 -27.34 -17.18 -2.27
N THR A 504 -28.09 -18.24 -2.57
CA THR A 504 -29.18 -18.18 -3.57
C THR A 504 -30.47 -17.54 -3.02
N PRO A 505 -31.14 -16.63 -3.78
CA PRO A 505 -32.61 -16.64 -3.85
C PRO A 505 -33.21 -16.61 -5.27
N LEU A 506 -34.25 -17.43 -5.47
CA LEU A 506 -35.37 -17.39 -6.44
C LEU A 506 -35.27 -16.45 -7.69
N LYS A 507 -34.45 -16.80 -8.70
CA LYS A 507 -34.92 -16.97 -10.09
C LYS A 507 -33.80 -17.47 -11.01
N VAL A 508 -33.95 -18.73 -11.41
CA VAL A 508 -33.32 -19.29 -12.61
C VAL A 508 -33.92 -18.62 -13.84
N LYS A 509 -33.09 -18.16 -14.76
CA LYS A 509 -33.43 -18.14 -16.18
C LYS A 509 -32.33 -18.82 -16.98
#